data_AF-A0A3Q3AWX8-F1
#
_entry.id   AF-A0A3Q3AWX8-F1
#
_cell.length_a   1.000
_cell.length_b   1.000
_cell.length_c   1.000
_cell.angle_alpha   90.00
_cell.angle_beta   90.00
_cell.angle_gamma   90.00
#
_symmetry.space_group_name_H-M   'P 1'
#
loop_
_entity.id
_entity.type
_entity.pdbx_description
1 polymer ?
#
loop_
_entity_poly.entity_id
_entity_poly.type
_entity_poly.pdbx_seq_one_letter_code
_entity_poly.pdbx_strand_id
1 'polypeptide(L)'
;MAKHAVLSSGAKLWRSLACAKSELRLDLTLACGQSFRWRETAEGHWTGVMGGRVWTLTQTDDTLWYYLYTNQDNQSRGDKKLGDGVSLRDNNNRAERRSKGAQRMDEEEPQAVGQQDRELEAELMLRDFFQLHVKLDDLYRQWGAADPHFRKIADIFTGVRILRQDPTECLFSFICTSNNHISRIQGMVERLCQALGAPLCQLDQTTYYDFPTLSALADSSVEACLRDLGFGYRARFLQQSAKQILDTHGLQWLEGLRRVSYLEARDALRTLPGVGTKVADCVCLMCLDKPDAVPVDTHVWQIAQRDYKYAAEKGQKSLTEKVHRNIGDFFRKLWGPYAGWAHSVLFCADLKKFQSLKEMACFNQPKKEEEEEEKSRKTKIKRETDGHGINMKSENQKKAKMGVKEERTL
;
A
#
# COMPACT_ATOMS: atom_id res chain seq x y z
N MET A 1 -18.23 2.85 -25.93
CA MET A 1 -17.26 2.51 -24.88
C MET A 1 -17.11 3.72 -23.97
N ALA A 2 -17.26 3.51 -22.66
CA ALA A 2 -16.97 4.53 -21.67
C ALA A 2 -15.46 4.84 -21.68
N LYS A 3 -15.09 6.06 -21.28
CA LYS A 3 -13.69 6.49 -21.19
C LYS A 3 -13.32 6.69 -19.73
N HIS A 4 -12.02 6.66 -19.43
CA HIS A 4 -11.56 7.14 -18.14
C HIS A 4 -11.95 8.62 -17.96
N ALA A 5 -12.63 8.93 -16.87
CA ALA A 5 -13.06 10.26 -16.50
C ALA A 5 -11.86 11.11 -16.12
N VAL A 6 -11.85 12.35 -16.61
CA VAL A 6 -10.93 13.42 -16.20
C VAL A 6 -11.79 14.54 -15.64
N LEU A 7 -11.37 15.25 -14.59
CA LEU A 7 -12.21 16.26 -13.91
C LEU A 7 -12.71 17.38 -14.83
N SER A 8 -11.98 17.68 -15.91
CA SER A 8 -12.41 18.61 -16.96
C SER A 8 -13.58 18.09 -17.82
N SER A 9 -13.81 16.77 -17.83
CA SER A 9 -14.90 16.09 -18.53
C SER A 9 -16.07 15.80 -17.58
N GLY A 10 -17.27 16.32 -17.90
CA GLY A 10 -18.50 15.92 -17.21
C GLY A 10 -18.57 16.31 -15.72
N ALA A 11 -18.23 17.55 -15.38
CA ALA A 11 -18.17 18.06 -14.00
C ALA A 11 -19.40 17.74 -13.11
N LYS A 12 -20.58 17.51 -13.69
CA LYS A 12 -21.82 17.16 -12.95
C LYS A 12 -21.83 15.75 -12.35
N LEU A 13 -20.94 14.86 -12.79
CA LEU A 13 -20.86 13.48 -12.30
C LEU A 13 -19.76 13.27 -11.26
N TRP A 14 -18.83 14.22 -11.17
CA TRP A 14 -17.80 14.23 -10.15
C TRP A 14 -18.38 14.67 -8.80
N ARG A 15 -17.90 14.02 -7.76
CA ARG A 15 -18.21 14.34 -6.37
C ARG A 15 -16.94 14.71 -5.65
N SER A 16 -17.08 15.33 -4.50
CA SER A 16 -15.94 15.76 -3.71
C SER A 16 -16.17 15.61 -2.23
N LEU A 17 -15.05 15.57 -1.51
CA LEU A 17 -14.99 15.64 -0.06
C LEU A 17 -13.78 16.50 0.33
N ALA A 18 -13.96 17.32 1.36
CA ALA A 18 -12.87 18.12 1.90
C ALA A 18 -11.77 17.20 2.45
N CYS A 19 -10.57 17.32 1.89
CA CYS A 19 -9.41 16.51 2.24
C CYS A 19 -8.14 17.24 1.80
N ALA A 20 -7.41 17.80 2.76
CA ALA A 20 -6.16 18.49 2.51
C ALA A 20 -5.06 17.51 2.06
N LYS A 21 -4.12 18.00 1.25
CA LYS A 21 -2.92 17.23 0.89
C LYS A 21 -2.10 16.74 2.08
N SER A 22 -2.17 17.45 3.22
CA SER A 22 -1.53 17.01 4.46
C SER A 22 -2.18 15.74 5.05
N GLU A 23 -3.47 15.55 4.79
CA GLU A 23 -4.23 14.36 5.20
C GLU A 23 -4.18 13.25 4.13
N LEU A 24 -4.08 13.58 2.83
CA LEU A 24 -4.01 12.62 1.72
C LEU A 24 -3.18 13.10 0.52
N ARG A 25 -2.20 12.30 0.13
CA ARG A 25 -1.52 12.35 -1.16
C ARG A 25 -1.78 11.07 -1.95
N LEU A 26 -2.68 11.12 -2.94
CA LEU A 26 -3.05 9.97 -3.77
C LEU A 26 -1.83 9.33 -4.45
N ASP A 27 -0.94 10.16 -4.99
CA ASP A 27 0.28 9.74 -5.68
C ASP A 27 1.23 8.95 -4.79
N LEU A 28 1.37 9.36 -3.53
CA LEU A 28 2.21 8.66 -2.56
C LEU A 28 1.50 7.44 -1.97
N THR A 29 0.21 7.55 -1.66
CA THR A 29 -0.57 6.51 -0.98
C THR A 29 -0.90 5.34 -1.90
N LEU A 30 -1.38 5.60 -3.12
CA LEU A 30 -1.82 4.56 -4.05
C LEU A 30 -0.67 3.87 -4.81
N ALA A 31 0.51 4.48 -4.87
CA ALA A 31 1.66 3.91 -5.58
C ALA A 31 2.80 3.40 -4.68
N CYS A 32 2.64 3.41 -3.36
CA CYS A 32 3.65 2.92 -2.43
C CYS A 32 3.56 1.42 -2.11
N GLY A 33 2.75 0.64 -2.85
CA GLY A 33 2.69 -0.82 -2.70
C GLY A 33 1.80 -1.31 -1.55
N GLN A 34 0.90 -0.46 -1.05
CA GLN A 34 -0.16 -0.88 -0.12
C GLN A 34 -1.28 -1.63 -0.85
N SER A 35 -1.73 -1.08 -1.98
CA SER A 35 -2.67 -1.70 -2.91
C SER A 35 -2.02 -1.83 -4.28
N PHE A 36 -2.49 -2.80 -5.06
CA PHE A 36 -2.03 -3.08 -6.42
C PHE A 36 -3.11 -2.85 -7.49
N ARG A 37 -4.25 -2.29 -7.07
CA ARG A 37 -5.47 -2.16 -7.89
C ARG A 37 -5.69 -0.77 -8.48
N TRP A 38 -4.79 0.16 -8.21
CA TRP A 38 -4.86 1.54 -8.71
C TRP A 38 -3.83 1.79 -9.80
N ARG A 39 -4.18 2.61 -10.79
CA ARG A 39 -3.33 3.08 -11.89
C ARG A 39 -3.55 4.56 -12.11
N GLU A 40 -2.48 5.29 -12.38
CA GLU A 40 -2.60 6.65 -12.89
C GLU A 40 -2.98 6.60 -14.37
N THR A 41 -4.25 6.86 -14.69
CA THR A 41 -4.82 6.74 -16.04
C THR A 41 -4.82 8.06 -16.81
N ALA A 42 -4.67 9.16 -16.10
CA ALA A 42 -4.34 10.48 -16.63
C ALA A 42 -3.54 11.24 -15.55
N GLU A 43 -2.92 12.37 -15.89
CA GLU A 43 -2.10 13.15 -14.94
C GLU A 43 -2.91 13.47 -13.66
N GLY A 44 -2.45 12.95 -12.51
CA GLY A 44 -3.11 13.11 -11.21
C GLY A 44 -4.46 12.39 -11.06
N HIS A 45 -4.84 11.53 -12.01
CA HIS A 45 -6.10 10.77 -12.00
C HIS A 45 -5.83 9.28 -11.82
N TRP A 46 -6.31 8.74 -10.71
CA TRP A 46 -6.09 7.36 -10.28
C TRP A 46 -7.36 6.55 -10.47
N THR A 47 -7.34 5.57 -11.38
CA THR A 47 -8.46 4.65 -11.58
C THR A 47 -8.17 3.30 -10.93
N GLY A 48 -9.15 2.74 -10.24
CA GLY A 48 -9.02 1.46 -9.57
C GLY A 48 -10.35 0.85 -9.16
N VAL A 49 -10.28 -0.33 -8.56
CA VAL A 49 -11.45 -1.09 -8.08
C VAL A 49 -11.46 -1.12 -6.57
N MET A 50 -12.61 -0.82 -5.98
CA MET A 50 -12.84 -0.84 -4.54
C MET A 50 -14.32 -1.16 -4.27
N GLY A 51 -14.59 -2.15 -3.42
CA GLY A 51 -15.94 -2.55 -3.02
C GLY A 51 -16.83 -2.96 -4.19
N GLY A 52 -16.29 -3.73 -5.15
CA GLY A 52 -17.02 -4.18 -6.34
C GLY A 52 -17.39 -3.06 -7.33
N ARG A 53 -16.77 -1.87 -7.20
CA ARG A 53 -17.04 -0.71 -8.06
C ARG A 53 -15.74 -0.16 -8.64
N VAL A 54 -15.84 0.43 -9.83
CA VAL A 54 -14.72 1.12 -10.48
C VAL A 54 -14.80 2.61 -10.13
N TRP A 55 -13.65 3.19 -9.76
CA TRP A 55 -13.52 4.57 -9.29
C TRP A 55 -12.44 5.27 -10.09
N THR A 56 -12.61 6.55 -10.36
CA THR A 56 -11.48 7.45 -10.66
C THR A 56 -11.38 8.52 -9.57
N LEU A 57 -10.19 8.72 -9.03
CA LEU A 57 -9.89 9.67 -7.97
C LEU A 57 -8.91 10.72 -8.48
N THR A 58 -9.11 11.98 -8.10
CA THR A 58 -8.12 13.04 -8.29
C THR A 58 -8.22 14.03 -7.13
N GLN A 59 -7.26 14.94 -6.97
CA GLN A 59 -7.25 15.85 -5.83
C GLN A 59 -6.72 17.24 -6.19
N THR A 60 -7.29 18.26 -5.55
CA THR A 60 -6.71 19.61 -5.44
C THR A 60 -5.89 19.69 -4.13
N ASP A 61 -5.56 20.89 -3.66
CA ASP A 61 -4.82 21.07 -2.40
C ASP A 61 -5.65 20.74 -1.15
N ASP A 62 -6.97 20.94 -1.22
CA ASP A 62 -7.91 20.86 -0.10
C ASP A 62 -9.09 19.91 -0.34
N THR A 63 -9.19 19.32 -1.52
CA THR A 63 -10.36 18.55 -1.94
C THR A 63 -9.96 17.26 -2.64
N LEU A 64 -10.54 16.13 -2.19
CA LEU A 64 -10.51 14.86 -2.92
C LEU A 64 -11.75 14.77 -3.80
N TRP A 65 -11.55 14.55 -5.09
CA TRP A 65 -12.58 14.35 -6.10
C TRP A 65 -12.68 12.87 -6.47
N TYR A 66 -13.90 12.39 -6.67
CA TYR A 66 -14.13 11.02 -7.11
C TYR A 66 -15.24 10.92 -8.15
N TYR A 67 -15.07 9.97 -9.06
CA TYR A 67 -16.02 9.57 -10.07
C TYR A 67 -16.30 8.07 -9.92
N LEU A 68 -17.57 7.67 -9.91
CA LEU A 68 -18.01 6.29 -9.80
C LEU A 68 -18.61 5.83 -11.13
N TYR A 69 -18.07 4.77 -11.72
CA TYR A 69 -18.67 4.18 -12.92
C TYR A 69 -19.82 3.26 -12.50
N THR A 70 -20.99 3.47 -13.10
CA THR A 70 -22.17 2.62 -12.86
C THR A 70 -22.46 1.76 -14.09
N ASN A 71 -23.00 0.55 -13.87
CA ASN A 71 -23.31 -0.39 -14.95
C ASN A 71 -24.32 0.15 -15.98
N GLN A 72 -25.03 1.25 -15.69
CA GLN A 72 -25.97 1.88 -16.62
C GLN A 72 -25.29 2.59 -17.81
N ASP A 73 -24.00 2.95 -17.70
CA ASP A 73 -23.27 3.59 -18.81
C ASP A 73 -23.02 2.63 -20.00
N ASN A 74 -23.27 1.33 -19.82
CA ASN A 74 -23.16 0.31 -20.88
C ASN A 74 -24.51 -0.05 -21.55
N GLN A 75 -25.66 0.26 -20.96
CA GLN A 75 -26.96 -0.09 -21.56
C GLN A 75 -27.56 0.99 -22.46
N SER A 76 -27.10 2.25 -22.39
CA SER A 76 -27.71 3.36 -23.13
C SER A 76 -27.28 3.52 -24.59
N ARG A 77 -26.50 2.59 -25.17
CA ARG A 77 -26.06 2.69 -26.59
C ARG A 77 -26.15 1.40 -27.41
N GLY A 78 -26.83 0.37 -26.90
CA GLY A 78 -26.89 -0.97 -27.52
C GLY A 78 -28.18 -1.33 -28.27
N ASP A 79 -29.26 -0.56 -28.19
CA ASP A 79 -30.52 -0.92 -28.86
C ASP A 79 -30.57 -0.35 -30.29
N LYS A 80 -29.99 -1.11 -31.22
CA LYS A 80 -30.42 -1.11 -32.63
C LYS A 80 -31.03 -2.47 -32.96
N LYS A 81 -32.36 -2.47 -32.96
CA LYS A 81 -33.30 -3.29 -33.75
C LYS A 81 -32.67 -4.41 -34.60
N LEU A 82 -33.01 -5.66 -34.27
CA LEU A 82 -33.31 -6.67 -35.28
C LEU A 82 -34.77 -7.08 -35.11
N GLY A 83 -35.54 -6.97 -36.19
CA GLY A 83 -36.96 -7.26 -36.23
C GLY A 83 -37.29 -8.67 -36.70
N ASP A 84 -38.51 -9.05 -36.34
CA ASP A 84 -39.54 -9.79 -37.07
C ASP A 84 -39.42 -11.29 -37.43
N GLY A 85 -40.51 -12.00 -37.08
CA GLY A 85 -41.01 -13.25 -37.65
C GLY A 85 -40.39 -14.53 -37.08
N VAL A 86 -41.10 -15.55 -36.62
CA VAL A 86 -42.39 -16.09 -37.09
C VAL A 86 -43.01 -16.96 -35.97
N SER A 87 -44.34 -16.91 -35.88
CA SER A 87 -45.20 -17.72 -35.00
C SER A 87 -45.26 -19.18 -35.44
N LEU A 88 -45.34 -20.14 -34.50
CA LEU A 88 -46.16 -21.35 -34.66
C LEU A 88 -46.71 -21.83 -33.30
N ARG A 89 -48.02 -22.10 -33.30
CA ARG A 89 -48.84 -22.68 -32.23
C ARG A 89 -48.52 -24.17 -32.05
N ASP A 90 -48.70 -24.71 -30.84
CA ASP A 90 -49.63 -25.84 -30.67
C ASP A 90 -50.02 -26.13 -29.20
N ASN A 91 -51.29 -26.51 -29.05
CA ASN A 91 -52.00 -26.92 -27.84
C ASN A 91 -51.70 -28.38 -27.45
N ASN A 92 -51.67 -28.73 -26.16
CA ASN A 92 -52.74 -29.55 -25.51
C ASN A 92 -52.42 -30.06 -24.07
N ASN A 93 -53.48 -30.03 -23.25
CA ASN A 93 -53.92 -31.00 -22.23
C ASN A 93 -53.18 -31.20 -20.87
N ARG A 94 -53.73 -30.53 -19.85
CA ARG A 94 -54.53 -31.05 -18.70
C ARG A 94 -54.13 -32.38 -18.03
N ALA A 95 -53.77 -32.34 -16.74
CA ALA A 95 -54.29 -33.24 -15.69
C ALA A 95 -53.95 -32.73 -14.27
N GLU A 96 -54.92 -32.80 -13.37
CA GLU A 96 -54.93 -32.37 -11.96
C GLU A 96 -54.17 -33.32 -11.02
N ARG A 97 -53.66 -32.80 -9.88
CA ARG A 97 -53.85 -33.42 -8.53
C ARG A 97 -53.31 -32.55 -7.35
N ARG A 98 -54.27 -31.98 -6.62
CA ARG A 98 -54.39 -31.70 -5.17
C ARG A 98 -53.16 -31.73 -4.23
N SER A 99 -52.95 -30.54 -3.63
CA SER A 99 -52.84 -30.21 -2.18
C SER A 99 -51.67 -30.70 -1.31
N LYS A 100 -50.91 -29.76 -0.72
CA LYS A 100 -50.87 -29.44 0.74
C LYS A 100 -49.77 -28.43 1.07
N GLY A 101 -50.05 -27.51 2.02
CA GLY A 101 -49.05 -26.86 2.87
C GLY A 101 -48.60 -25.46 2.45
N ALA A 102 -49.43 -24.44 2.73
CA ALA A 102 -49.04 -23.04 2.65
C ALA A 102 -48.39 -22.58 3.97
N GLN A 103 -47.10 -22.29 3.94
CA GLN A 103 -46.45 -21.28 4.78
C GLN A 103 -45.55 -20.48 3.85
N ARG A 104 -46.06 -19.36 3.34
CA ARG A 104 -45.24 -18.34 2.68
C ARG A 104 -44.59 -17.53 3.80
N MET A 105 -43.28 -17.67 3.94
CA MET A 105 -42.47 -16.62 4.53
C MET A 105 -42.42 -15.52 3.47
N ASP A 106 -42.89 -14.33 3.83
CA ASP A 106 -42.72 -13.14 3.00
C ASP A 106 -41.22 -12.86 2.90
N GLU A 107 -40.60 -13.30 1.80
CA GLU A 107 -39.31 -12.81 1.37
C GLU A 107 -39.54 -11.35 0.94
N GLU A 108 -39.21 -10.41 1.83
CA GLU A 108 -39.17 -8.99 1.50
C GLU A 108 -38.23 -8.80 0.29
N GLU A 109 -38.81 -8.42 -0.86
CA GLU A 109 -38.03 -7.95 -2.00
C GLU A 109 -37.13 -6.79 -1.55
N PRO A 110 -35.83 -6.77 -1.91
CA PRO A 110 -34.96 -5.68 -1.55
C PRO A 110 -35.47 -4.38 -2.20
N GLN A 111 -35.90 -3.44 -1.35
CA GLN A 111 -36.32 -2.11 -1.76
C GLN A 111 -35.22 -1.45 -2.61
N ALA A 112 -35.62 -0.87 -3.74
CA ALA A 112 -34.71 -0.14 -4.62
C ALA A 112 -34.07 1.03 -3.86
N VAL A 113 -32.79 0.89 -3.50
CA VAL A 113 -32.00 1.92 -2.81
C VAL A 113 -32.05 3.21 -3.62
N GLY A 114 -32.38 4.32 -2.96
CA GLY A 114 -32.47 5.65 -3.58
C GLY A 114 -31.12 6.11 -4.13
N GLN A 115 -31.14 7.01 -5.11
CA GLN A 115 -29.91 7.57 -5.68
C GLN A 115 -29.07 8.28 -4.60
N GLN A 116 -29.70 9.03 -3.70
CA GLN A 116 -29.05 9.69 -2.57
C GLN A 116 -28.33 8.69 -1.62
N ASP A 117 -28.96 7.54 -1.36
CA ASP A 117 -28.42 6.54 -0.45
C ASP A 117 -27.20 5.83 -1.03
N ARG A 118 -27.21 5.52 -2.34
CA ARG A 118 -26.04 4.96 -3.05
C ARG A 118 -24.85 5.91 -3.04
N GLU A 119 -25.11 7.21 -3.06
CA GLU A 119 -24.10 8.24 -3.05
C GLU A 119 -23.47 8.41 -1.68
N LEU A 120 -24.30 8.40 -0.62
CA LEU A 120 -23.84 8.39 0.75
C LEU A 120 -23.02 7.13 1.05
N GLU A 121 -23.48 5.95 0.62
CA GLU A 121 -22.75 4.70 0.74
C GLU A 121 -21.38 4.76 0.06
N ALA A 122 -21.31 5.32 -1.15
CA ALA A 122 -20.07 5.52 -1.88
C ALA A 122 -19.11 6.45 -1.12
N GLU A 123 -19.58 7.58 -0.60
CA GLU A 123 -18.76 8.48 0.20
C GLU A 123 -18.25 7.79 1.48
N LEU A 124 -19.10 7.06 2.20
CA LEU A 124 -18.73 6.32 3.40
C LEU A 124 -17.68 5.25 3.12
N MET A 125 -17.82 4.51 2.02
CA MET A 125 -16.82 3.53 1.57
C MET A 125 -15.47 4.20 1.30
N LEU A 126 -15.47 5.35 0.61
CA LEU A 126 -14.25 6.08 0.31
C LEU A 126 -13.59 6.62 1.58
N ARG A 127 -14.38 7.16 2.53
CA ARG A 127 -13.91 7.62 3.84
C ARG A 127 -13.32 6.49 4.68
N ASP A 128 -13.92 5.31 4.64
CA ASP A 128 -13.46 4.13 5.38
C ASP A 128 -12.19 3.53 4.77
N PHE A 129 -12.16 3.33 3.44
CA PHE A 129 -10.99 2.83 2.70
C PHE A 129 -9.76 3.69 2.95
N PHE A 130 -9.97 4.99 3.00
CA PHE A 130 -8.94 5.96 3.34
C PHE A 130 -8.89 6.28 4.83
N GLN A 131 -9.67 5.70 5.72
CA GLN A 131 -9.61 5.99 7.17
C GLN A 131 -9.60 7.49 7.50
N LEU A 132 -10.37 8.31 6.77
CA LEU A 132 -10.35 9.79 6.87
C LEU A 132 -10.87 10.34 8.21
N HIS A 133 -11.32 9.46 9.11
CA HIS A 133 -11.67 9.79 10.48
C HIS A 133 -10.42 9.97 11.37
N VAL A 134 -9.28 9.36 10.99
CA VAL A 134 -7.99 9.52 11.68
C VAL A 134 -7.34 10.82 11.21
N LYS A 135 -7.05 11.73 12.15
CA LYS A 135 -6.36 13.00 11.87
C LYS A 135 -4.86 12.76 11.65
N LEU A 136 -4.44 12.73 10.39
CA LEU A 136 -3.08 12.36 10.04
C LEU A 136 -2.07 13.42 10.49
N ASP A 137 -2.45 14.70 10.45
CA ASP A 137 -1.59 15.80 10.92
C ASP A 137 -1.21 15.67 12.41
N ASP A 138 -2.13 15.17 13.24
CA ASP A 138 -1.85 14.92 14.67
C ASP A 138 -0.83 13.80 14.85
N LEU A 139 -0.94 12.74 14.05
CA LEU A 139 0.02 11.65 14.06
C LEU A 139 1.41 12.11 13.58
N TYR A 140 1.46 12.87 12.49
CA TYR A 140 2.71 13.43 11.96
C TYR A 140 3.42 14.33 12.99
N ARG A 141 2.66 15.16 13.73
CA ARG A 141 3.21 15.97 14.83
C ARG A 141 3.77 15.11 15.95
N GLN A 142 3.06 14.06 16.36
CA GLN A 142 3.50 13.15 17.43
C GLN A 142 4.77 12.39 17.04
N TRP A 143 4.79 11.80 15.85
CA TRP A 143 5.96 11.06 15.35
C TRP A 143 7.16 11.98 15.13
N GLY A 144 6.96 13.17 14.57
CA GLY A 144 8.03 14.15 14.38
C GLY A 144 8.60 14.71 15.69
N ALA A 145 7.81 14.73 16.77
CA ALA A 145 8.29 15.08 18.11
C ALA A 145 9.10 13.94 18.75
N ALA A 146 8.70 12.69 18.55
CA ALA A 146 9.40 11.51 19.06
C ALA A 146 10.68 11.17 18.24
N ASP A 147 10.71 11.54 16.97
CA ASP A 147 11.73 11.11 16.01
C ASP A 147 12.17 12.24 15.06
N PRO A 148 13.37 12.83 15.29
CA PRO A 148 13.93 13.85 14.42
C PRO A 148 14.22 13.40 12.99
N HIS A 149 14.47 12.10 12.76
CA HIS A 149 14.64 11.59 11.40
C HIS A 149 13.30 11.59 10.67
N PHE A 150 12.25 11.04 11.30
CA PHE A 150 10.90 11.06 10.76
C PHE A 150 10.48 12.48 10.40
N ARG A 151 10.70 13.46 11.28
CA ARG A 151 10.33 14.87 11.03
C ARG A 151 10.88 15.41 9.71
N LYS A 152 12.14 15.13 9.39
CA LYS A 152 12.76 15.58 8.13
C LYS A 152 12.12 14.96 6.89
N ILE A 153 11.68 13.70 7.00
CA ILE A 153 11.00 12.99 5.92
C ILE A 153 9.56 13.47 5.77
N ALA A 154 8.88 13.72 6.89
CA ALA A 154 7.50 14.15 6.97
C ALA A 154 7.22 15.46 6.23
N ASP A 155 8.18 16.40 6.22
CA ASP A 155 8.08 17.67 5.50
C ASP A 155 7.98 17.48 3.96
N ILE A 156 8.52 16.38 3.44
CA ILE A 156 8.52 16.05 2.00
C ILE A 156 7.41 15.05 1.67
N PHE A 157 7.22 14.04 2.53
CA PHE A 157 6.29 12.93 2.37
C PHE A 157 5.08 13.09 3.28
N THR A 158 4.38 14.21 3.13
CA THR A 158 3.09 14.46 3.81
C THR A 158 1.94 13.69 3.17
N GLY A 159 0.84 13.46 3.89
CA GLY A 159 -0.36 12.82 3.34
C GLY A 159 -0.22 11.33 3.00
N VAL A 160 0.83 10.64 3.46
CA VAL A 160 0.98 9.20 3.26
C VAL A 160 0.17 8.47 4.32
N ARG A 161 -0.88 7.78 3.90
CA ARG A 161 -1.85 7.16 4.80
C ARG A 161 -1.97 5.66 4.59
N ILE A 162 -2.44 4.94 5.60
CA ILE A 162 -2.73 3.51 5.49
C ILE A 162 -4.13 3.29 4.90
N LEU A 163 -4.20 2.48 3.86
CA LEU A 163 -5.47 2.01 3.31
C LEU A 163 -6.11 0.98 4.23
N ARG A 164 -7.43 0.98 4.35
CA ARG A 164 -8.23 -0.07 4.99
C ARG A 164 -8.87 -0.93 3.92
N GLN A 165 -8.13 -1.94 3.49
CA GLN A 165 -8.50 -2.80 2.36
C GLN A 165 -9.48 -3.90 2.77
N ASP A 166 -10.10 -4.51 1.77
CA ASP A 166 -10.81 -5.78 1.93
C ASP A 166 -9.82 -6.87 2.41
N PRO A 167 -10.16 -7.66 3.45
CA PRO A 167 -9.24 -8.67 3.97
C PRO A 167 -8.87 -9.76 2.97
N THR A 168 -9.79 -10.15 2.10
CA THR A 168 -9.53 -11.17 1.07
C THR A 168 -8.57 -10.61 0.02
N GLU A 169 -8.90 -9.47 -0.60
CA GLU A 169 -8.05 -8.80 -1.58
C GLU A 169 -6.65 -8.55 -1.02
N CYS A 170 -6.56 -8.02 0.19
CA CYS A 170 -5.31 -7.71 0.85
C CYS A 170 -4.47 -8.98 1.06
N LEU A 171 -5.03 -10.03 1.67
CA LEU A 171 -4.30 -11.27 1.94
C LEU A 171 -3.73 -11.90 0.66
N PHE A 172 -4.57 -12.14 -0.35
CA PHE A 172 -4.15 -12.83 -1.56
C PHE A 172 -3.23 -11.98 -2.43
N SER A 173 -3.39 -10.64 -2.41
CA SER A 173 -2.41 -9.73 -2.99
C SER A 173 -1.05 -9.82 -2.29
N PHE A 174 -1.02 -9.85 -0.95
CA PHE A 174 0.24 -9.91 -0.19
C PHE A 174 0.96 -11.26 -0.27
N ILE A 175 0.24 -12.37 -0.45
CA ILE A 175 0.87 -13.67 -0.79
C ILE A 175 1.72 -13.54 -2.09
N CYS A 176 1.29 -12.72 -3.05
CA CYS A 176 2.01 -12.45 -4.30
C CYS A 176 3.30 -11.61 -4.11
N THR A 177 3.49 -10.98 -2.95
CA THR A 177 4.58 -10.00 -2.72
C THR A 177 5.91 -10.62 -2.29
N SER A 178 5.88 -11.82 -1.71
CA SER A 178 7.09 -12.51 -1.21
C SER A 178 8.14 -12.62 -2.32
N ASN A 179 9.38 -12.15 -2.11
CA ASN A 179 10.46 -12.16 -3.11
C ASN A 179 10.02 -11.65 -4.51
N ASN A 180 9.52 -10.42 -4.56
CA ASN A 180 8.95 -9.81 -5.75
C ASN A 180 9.11 -8.27 -5.73
N HIS A 181 8.71 -7.57 -6.78
CA HIS A 181 8.74 -6.11 -6.85
C HIS A 181 7.39 -5.53 -7.30
N ILE A 182 7.09 -4.29 -6.89
CA ILE A 182 5.76 -3.65 -6.98
C ILE A 182 5.13 -3.81 -8.38
N SER A 183 5.86 -3.45 -9.44
CA SER A 183 5.34 -3.55 -10.82
C SER A 183 4.93 -4.97 -11.24
N ARG A 184 5.71 -6.00 -10.88
CA ARG A 184 5.36 -7.39 -11.18
C ARG A 184 4.18 -7.86 -10.35
N ILE A 185 4.10 -7.45 -9.08
CA ILE A 185 2.96 -7.77 -8.21
C ILE A 185 1.67 -7.16 -8.78
N GLN A 186 1.73 -5.90 -9.20
CA GLN A 186 0.63 -5.22 -9.90
C GLN A 186 0.09 -6.04 -11.07
N GLY A 187 0.98 -6.50 -11.97
CA GLY A 187 0.57 -7.32 -13.11
C GLY A 187 0.08 -8.73 -12.72
N MET A 188 0.60 -9.31 -11.64
CA MET A 188 0.07 -10.58 -11.11
C MET A 188 -1.36 -10.40 -10.60
N VAL A 189 -1.61 -9.39 -9.76
CA VAL A 189 -2.94 -9.11 -9.21
C VAL A 189 -3.95 -8.79 -10.32
N GLU A 190 -3.55 -8.04 -11.36
CA GLU A 190 -4.39 -7.82 -12.54
C GLU A 190 -4.79 -9.12 -13.24
N ARG A 191 -3.82 -10.00 -13.54
CA ARG A 191 -4.10 -11.30 -14.17
C ARG A 191 -4.96 -12.20 -13.28
N LEU A 192 -4.76 -12.15 -11.96
CA LEU A 192 -5.60 -12.87 -11.00
C LEU A 192 -7.07 -12.47 -11.12
N CYS A 193 -7.33 -11.15 -11.11
CA CYS A 193 -8.68 -10.61 -11.21
C CYS A 193 -9.28 -10.84 -12.60
N GLN A 194 -8.49 -10.75 -13.68
CA GLN A 194 -8.97 -11.04 -15.03
C GLN A 194 -9.38 -12.50 -15.21
N ALA A 195 -8.62 -13.43 -14.61
CA ALA A 195 -8.87 -14.86 -14.77
C ALA A 195 -10.04 -15.37 -13.91
N LEU A 196 -10.19 -14.84 -12.69
CA LEU A 196 -11.09 -15.41 -11.67
C LEU A 196 -12.12 -14.41 -11.11
N GLY A 197 -12.01 -13.13 -11.45
CA GLY A 197 -12.89 -12.06 -10.97
C GLY A 197 -14.07 -11.81 -11.90
N ALA A 198 -15.17 -11.27 -11.34
CA ALA A 198 -16.33 -10.88 -12.12
C ALA A 198 -16.04 -9.61 -12.94
N PRO A 199 -16.39 -9.53 -14.23
CA PRO A 199 -16.22 -8.29 -15.01
C PRO A 199 -17.13 -7.18 -14.47
N LEU A 200 -16.58 -5.98 -14.30
CA LEU A 200 -17.30 -4.80 -13.81
C LEU A 200 -17.67 -3.86 -14.97
N CYS A 201 -16.67 -3.30 -15.63
CA CYS A 201 -16.88 -2.43 -16.79
C CYS A 201 -15.65 -2.39 -17.70
N GLN A 202 -15.80 -1.80 -18.88
CA GLN A 202 -14.71 -1.53 -19.81
C GLN A 202 -14.57 -0.03 -20.03
N LEU A 203 -13.38 0.50 -19.75
CA LEU A 203 -13.01 1.89 -19.95
C LEU A 203 -11.89 1.96 -20.99
N ASP A 204 -12.11 2.68 -22.07
CA ASP A 204 -11.22 2.68 -23.24
C ASP A 204 -10.92 1.25 -23.72
N GLN A 205 -9.67 0.79 -23.60
CA GLN A 205 -9.25 -0.57 -23.97
C GLN A 205 -9.03 -1.49 -22.77
N THR A 206 -9.37 -1.02 -21.56
CA THR A 206 -9.10 -1.74 -20.30
C THR A 206 -10.40 -2.25 -19.70
N THR A 207 -10.49 -3.57 -19.52
CA THR A 207 -11.58 -4.20 -18.77
C THR A 207 -11.20 -4.31 -17.30
N TYR A 208 -12.06 -3.80 -16.43
CA TYR A 208 -11.92 -3.89 -14.99
C TYR A 208 -12.76 -5.08 -14.48
N TYR A 209 -12.13 -5.86 -13.60
CA TYR A 209 -12.73 -7.02 -12.96
C TYR A 209 -12.72 -6.80 -11.46
N ASP A 210 -13.65 -7.39 -10.73
CA ASP A 210 -13.62 -7.43 -9.27
C ASP A 210 -12.50 -8.36 -8.77
N PHE A 211 -12.20 -8.30 -7.47
CA PHE A 211 -11.30 -9.28 -6.88
C PHE A 211 -12.00 -10.66 -6.81
N PRO A 212 -11.29 -11.78 -7.04
CA PRO A 212 -11.89 -13.10 -6.97
C PRO A 212 -12.43 -13.42 -5.57
N THR A 213 -13.57 -14.11 -5.51
CA THR A 213 -14.13 -14.60 -4.24
C THR A 213 -13.27 -15.72 -3.67
N LEU A 214 -13.37 -15.98 -2.36
CA LEU A 214 -12.71 -17.13 -1.72
C LEU A 214 -13.07 -18.45 -2.40
N SER A 215 -14.34 -18.64 -2.77
CA SER A 215 -14.80 -19.82 -3.49
C SER A 215 -14.15 -19.96 -4.86
N ALA A 216 -14.03 -18.86 -5.61
CA ALA A 216 -13.35 -18.87 -6.91
C ALA A 216 -11.85 -19.20 -6.78
N LEU A 217 -11.19 -18.75 -5.71
CA LEU A 217 -9.78 -19.03 -5.44
C LEU A 217 -9.53 -20.47 -4.95
N ALA A 218 -10.50 -21.08 -4.26
CA ALA A 218 -10.36 -22.40 -3.66
C ALA A 218 -10.57 -23.57 -4.62
N ASP A 219 -11.10 -23.31 -5.83
CA ASP A 219 -11.35 -24.34 -6.83
C ASP A 219 -10.07 -25.12 -7.18
N SER A 220 -10.21 -26.43 -7.43
CA SER A 220 -9.08 -27.34 -7.63
C SER A 220 -8.29 -27.06 -8.91
N SER A 221 -8.90 -26.39 -9.90
CA SER A 221 -8.25 -26.01 -11.16
C SER A 221 -7.36 -24.76 -11.03
N VAL A 222 -7.53 -23.97 -9.97
CA VAL A 222 -6.92 -22.64 -9.82
C VAL A 222 -5.40 -22.71 -9.75
N GLU A 223 -4.83 -23.70 -9.04
CA GLU A 223 -3.37 -23.81 -8.95
C GLU A 223 -2.75 -23.97 -10.36
N ALA A 224 -3.31 -24.84 -11.20
CA ALA A 224 -2.82 -25.06 -12.55
C ALA A 224 -2.96 -23.80 -13.40
N CYS A 225 -4.14 -23.17 -13.40
CA CYS A 225 -4.39 -21.92 -14.10
C CYS A 225 -3.40 -20.81 -13.71
N LEU A 226 -3.14 -20.61 -12.42
CA LEU A 226 -2.21 -19.58 -11.95
C LEU A 226 -0.74 -19.90 -12.28
N ARG A 227 -0.37 -21.18 -12.37
CA ARG A 227 0.97 -21.57 -12.85
C ARG A 227 1.17 -21.14 -14.30
N ASP A 228 0.18 -21.39 -15.16
CA ASP A 228 0.21 -20.98 -16.57
C ASP A 228 0.27 -19.44 -16.71
N LEU A 229 -0.36 -18.70 -15.79
CA LEU A 229 -0.31 -17.23 -15.72
C LEU A 229 0.97 -16.66 -15.07
N GLY A 230 1.94 -17.52 -14.74
CA GLY A 230 3.27 -17.13 -14.27
C GLY A 230 3.38 -16.80 -12.79
N PHE A 231 2.49 -17.32 -11.94
CA PHE A 231 2.56 -17.12 -10.48
C PHE A 231 3.65 -17.98 -9.82
N GLY A 232 4.13 -19.01 -10.50
CA GLY A 232 5.14 -19.93 -10.01
C GLY A 232 4.69 -20.66 -8.75
N TYR A 233 5.55 -20.77 -7.75
CA TYR A 233 5.23 -21.48 -6.49
C TYR A 233 4.08 -20.83 -5.71
N ARG A 234 3.77 -19.55 -5.94
CA ARG A 234 2.71 -18.82 -5.24
C ARG A 234 1.31 -19.27 -5.65
N ALA A 235 1.16 -19.87 -6.85
CA ALA A 235 -0.11 -20.44 -7.31
C ALA A 235 -0.69 -21.42 -6.29
N ARG A 236 0.16 -22.31 -5.77
CA ARG A 236 -0.19 -23.26 -4.70
C ARG A 236 -0.64 -22.54 -3.42
N PHE A 237 0.07 -21.49 -3.02
CA PHE A 237 -0.23 -20.75 -1.79
C PHE A 237 -1.59 -20.04 -1.86
N LEU A 238 -1.91 -19.45 -3.00
CA LEU A 238 -3.20 -18.79 -3.22
C LEU A 238 -4.35 -19.81 -3.15
N GLN A 239 -4.27 -20.90 -3.91
CA GLN A 239 -5.35 -21.89 -3.94
C GLN A 239 -5.50 -22.59 -2.57
N GLN A 240 -4.40 -23.04 -1.95
CA GLN A 240 -4.46 -23.78 -0.69
C GLN A 240 -4.87 -22.90 0.49
N SER A 241 -4.47 -21.63 0.53
CA SER A 241 -4.93 -20.70 1.57
C SER A 241 -6.43 -20.45 1.47
N ALA A 242 -6.97 -20.23 0.26
CA ALA A 242 -8.40 -20.06 0.05
C ALA A 242 -9.18 -21.31 0.46
N LYS A 243 -8.70 -22.49 0.06
CA LYS A 243 -9.29 -23.77 0.44
C LYS A 243 -9.28 -23.98 1.96
N GLN A 244 -8.15 -23.73 2.63
CA GLN A 244 -8.04 -23.87 4.08
C GLN A 244 -8.99 -22.95 4.84
N ILE A 245 -9.16 -21.70 4.37
CA ILE A 245 -10.11 -20.75 4.95
C ILE A 245 -11.53 -21.29 4.85
N LEU A 246 -11.95 -21.75 3.68
CA LEU A 246 -13.31 -22.28 3.48
C LEU A 246 -13.56 -23.56 4.28
N ASP A 247 -12.63 -24.51 4.24
CA ASP A 247 -12.81 -25.83 4.84
C ASP A 247 -12.74 -25.79 6.38
N THR A 248 -11.87 -24.93 6.96
CA THR A 248 -11.59 -24.95 8.40
C THR A 248 -12.23 -23.80 9.18
N HIS A 249 -12.34 -22.62 8.57
CA HIS A 249 -12.64 -21.40 9.31
C HIS A 249 -13.96 -20.71 8.90
N GLY A 250 -14.38 -20.86 7.64
CA GLY A 250 -15.55 -20.22 7.06
C GLY A 250 -15.27 -18.82 6.47
N LEU A 251 -16.25 -18.31 5.71
CA LEU A 251 -16.15 -17.06 4.93
C LEU A 251 -15.86 -15.81 5.78
N GLN A 252 -16.34 -15.80 7.02
CA GLN A 252 -16.28 -14.63 7.91
C GLN A 252 -15.00 -14.57 8.75
N TRP A 253 -14.12 -15.56 8.65
CA TRP A 253 -12.95 -15.66 9.51
C TRP A 253 -11.98 -14.49 9.33
N LEU A 254 -11.65 -14.12 8.07
CA LEU A 254 -10.73 -13.02 7.79
C LEU A 254 -11.25 -11.68 8.34
N GLU A 255 -12.53 -11.38 8.16
CA GLU A 255 -13.16 -10.18 8.72
C GLU A 255 -13.16 -10.21 10.25
N GLY A 256 -13.40 -11.38 10.85
CA GLY A 256 -13.36 -11.58 12.29
C GLY A 256 -12.01 -11.23 12.93
N LEU A 257 -10.90 -11.35 12.19
CA LEU A 257 -9.56 -11.01 12.70
C LEU A 257 -9.39 -9.50 13.00
N ARG A 258 -10.28 -8.64 12.50
CA ARG A 258 -10.33 -7.23 12.92
C ARG A 258 -10.61 -7.07 14.41
N ARG A 259 -11.30 -8.02 15.04
CA ARG A 259 -11.77 -7.92 16.44
C ARG A 259 -10.81 -8.52 17.48
N VAL A 260 -9.82 -9.32 17.06
CA VAL A 260 -8.83 -9.93 17.96
C VAL A 260 -7.60 -9.04 18.13
N SER A 261 -6.68 -9.39 19.03
CA SER A 261 -5.43 -8.62 19.18
C SER A 261 -4.51 -8.75 17.95
N TYR A 262 -3.55 -7.84 17.82
CA TYR A 262 -2.56 -7.90 16.75
C TYR A 262 -1.81 -9.25 16.71
N LEU A 263 -1.32 -9.73 17.87
CA LEU A 263 -0.55 -10.97 17.92
C LEU A 263 -1.41 -12.19 17.55
N GLU A 264 -2.65 -12.25 18.02
CA GLU A 264 -3.59 -13.33 17.66
C GLU A 264 -3.90 -13.32 16.16
N ALA A 265 -4.20 -12.15 15.58
CA ALA A 265 -4.45 -12.04 14.13
C ALA A 265 -3.23 -12.47 13.32
N ARG A 266 -2.03 -12.01 13.70
CA ARG A 266 -0.79 -12.35 13.01
C ARG A 266 -0.51 -13.85 13.08
N ASP A 267 -0.62 -14.45 14.25
CA ASP A 267 -0.32 -15.86 14.44
C ASP A 267 -1.37 -16.76 13.74
N ALA A 268 -2.63 -16.34 13.72
CA ALA A 268 -3.69 -16.99 12.94
C ALA A 268 -3.42 -16.92 11.43
N LEU A 269 -3.01 -15.76 10.89
CA LEU A 269 -2.67 -15.63 9.47
C LEU A 269 -1.48 -16.51 9.07
N ARG A 270 -0.49 -16.67 9.95
CA ARG A 270 0.72 -17.47 9.69
C ARG A 270 0.45 -18.97 9.57
N THR A 271 -0.74 -19.45 9.90
CA THR A 271 -1.11 -20.85 9.65
C THR A 271 -1.44 -21.12 8.19
N LEU A 272 -1.58 -20.08 7.36
CA LEU A 272 -1.90 -20.20 5.94
C LEU A 272 -0.64 -20.41 5.07
N PRO A 273 -0.73 -21.25 4.03
CA PRO A 273 0.35 -21.46 3.07
C PRO A 273 0.85 -20.15 2.44
N GLY A 274 2.17 -19.93 2.52
CA GLY A 274 2.80 -18.74 1.93
C GLY A 274 2.71 -17.46 2.76
N VAL A 275 2.13 -17.51 3.97
CA VAL A 275 2.01 -16.37 4.88
C VAL A 275 3.08 -16.44 5.97
N GLY A 276 4.20 -15.75 5.74
CA GLY A 276 5.23 -15.52 6.76
C GLY A 276 4.94 -14.28 7.61
N THR A 277 5.82 -13.99 8.59
CA THR A 277 5.69 -12.84 9.52
C THR A 277 5.44 -11.51 8.80
N LYS A 278 6.24 -11.20 7.77
CA LYS A 278 6.09 -9.95 7.00
C LYS A 278 4.74 -9.86 6.30
N VAL A 279 4.29 -10.95 5.66
CA VAL A 279 2.99 -10.98 4.95
C VAL A 279 1.85 -10.81 5.96
N ALA A 280 1.91 -11.53 7.09
CA ALA A 280 0.92 -11.41 8.16
C ALA A 280 0.86 -9.98 8.72
N ASP A 281 2.01 -9.33 8.92
CA ASP A 281 2.05 -7.95 9.40
C ASP A 281 1.52 -6.94 8.37
N CYS A 282 1.77 -7.13 7.07
CA CYS A 282 1.15 -6.32 6.02
C CYS A 282 -0.39 -6.42 6.08
N VAL A 283 -0.92 -7.64 6.20
CA VAL A 283 -2.36 -7.88 6.29
C VAL A 283 -2.93 -7.28 7.60
N CYS A 284 -2.24 -7.47 8.73
CA CYS A 284 -2.62 -6.87 10.00
C CYS A 284 -2.75 -5.34 9.90
N LEU A 285 -1.75 -4.69 9.30
CA LEU A 285 -1.69 -3.23 9.17
C LEU A 285 -2.74 -2.68 8.19
N MET A 286 -2.90 -3.33 7.03
CA MET A 286 -3.59 -2.73 5.89
C MET A 286 -5.04 -3.21 5.69
N CYS A 287 -5.52 -4.19 6.45
CA CYS A 287 -6.94 -4.60 6.38
C CYS A 287 -7.56 -5.10 7.70
N LEU A 288 -6.76 -5.39 8.74
CA LEU A 288 -7.26 -5.95 10.01
C LEU A 288 -7.23 -4.97 11.19
N ASP A 289 -7.12 -3.67 10.93
CA ASP A 289 -7.20 -2.60 11.93
C ASP A 289 -6.14 -2.72 13.04
N LYS A 290 -4.91 -3.14 12.70
CA LYS A 290 -3.76 -3.22 13.63
C LYS A 290 -2.72 -2.13 13.31
N PRO A 291 -2.95 -0.87 13.71
CA PRO A 291 -2.11 0.27 13.31
C PRO A 291 -0.68 0.22 13.86
N ASP A 292 -0.42 -0.62 14.86
CA ASP A 292 0.88 -0.88 15.49
C ASP A 292 1.68 -2.02 14.82
N ALA A 293 1.08 -2.73 13.86
CA ALA A 293 1.78 -3.76 13.09
C ALA A 293 2.84 -3.12 12.18
N VAL A 294 4.10 -3.56 12.31
CA VAL A 294 5.24 -3.04 11.54
C VAL A 294 5.79 -4.16 10.66
N PRO A 295 5.45 -4.21 9.35
CA PRO A 295 5.93 -5.24 8.46
C PRO A 295 7.41 -5.00 8.16
N VAL A 296 8.31 -5.86 8.67
CA VAL A 296 9.76 -5.69 8.48
C VAL A 296 10.21 -6.54 7.30
N ASP A 297 10.64 -5.89 6.23
CA ASP A 297 11.34 -6.53 5.11
C ASP A 297 12.78 -6.04 5.00
N THR A 298 13.44 -6.34 3.88
CA THR A 298 14.82 -5.91 3.64
C THR A 298 14.97 -4.39 3.55
N HIS A 299 13.98 -3.65 3.03
CA HIS A 299 14.00 -2.19 3.00
C HIS A 299 13.90 -1.62 4.41
N VAL A 300 12.95 -2.13 5.20
CA VAL A 300 12.76 -1.68 6.59
C VAL A 300 13.97 -1.98 7.45
N TRP A 301 14.58 -3.13 7.23
CA TRP A 301 15.83 -3.49 7.89
C TRP A 301 16.97 -2.53 7.51
N GLN A 302 17.08 -2.15 6.23
CA GLN A 302 18.05 -1.16 5.77
C GLN A 302 17.80 0.23 6.36
N ILE A 303 16.54 0.68 6.44
CA ILE A 303 16.15 1.94 7.10
C ILE A 303 16.57 1.92 8.58
N ALA A 304 16.26 0.85 9.31
CA ALA A 304 16.65 0.71 10.72
C ALA A 304 18.17 0.82 10.91
N GLN A 305 18.96 0.19 10.02
CA GLN A 305 20.42 0.25 10.09
C GLN A 305 20.99 1.61 9.69
N ARG A 306 20.56 2.16 8.56
CA ARG A 306 21.07 3.39 7.95
C ARG A 306 20.71 4.62 8.78
N ASP A 307 19.44 4.72 9.18
CA ASP A 307 18.86 5.97 9.67
C ASP A 307 18.78 6.01 11.21
N TYR A 308 18.63 4.85 11.85
CA TYR A 308 18.52 4.72 13.30
C TYR A 308 19.75 4.10 13.97
N LYS A 309 20.78 3.76 13.17
CA LYS A 309 21.99 3.07 13.64
C LYS A 309 21.66 1.83 14.47
N TYR A 310 20.57 1.13 14.12
CA TYR A 310 20.14 -0.05 14.82
C TYR A 310 21.22 -1.14 14.67
N ALA A 311 21.94 -1.41 15.75
CA ALA A 311 23.06 -2.34 15.75
C ALA A 311 22.52 -3.76 15.56
N ALA A 312 22.72 -4.32 14.37
CA ALA A 312 22.57 -5.76 14.19
C ALA A 312 23.61 -6.48 15.08
N GLU A 313 23.21 -7.57 15.72
CA GLU A 313 24.13 -8.42 16.50
C GLU A 313 25.33 -8.80 15.61
N LYS A 314 26.56 -8.79 16.17
CA LYS A 314 27.79 -9.08 15.41
C LYS A 314 27.63 -10.42 14.66
N GLY A 315 27.69 -10.38 13.33
CA GLY A 315 27.60 -11.57 12.47
C GLY A 315 26.22 -11.84 11.86
N GLN A 316 25.21 -11.00 12.11
CA GLN A 316 23.88 -11.19 11.56
C GLN A 316 23.79 -10.81 10.07
N LYS A 317 23.59 -11.81 9.21
CA LYS A 317 23.56 -11.65 7.74
C LYS A 317 22.16 -11.76 7.11
N SER A 318 21.15 -12.14 7.89
CA SER A 318 19.78 -12.36 7.40
C SER A 318 18.72 -11.84 8.36
N LEU A 319 17.53 -11.56 7.81
CA LEU A 319 16.37 -11.13 8.57
C LEU A 319 15.68 -12.34 9.20
N THR A 320 16.12 -12.73 10.40
CA THR A 320 15.48 -13.82 11.17
C THR A 320 14.23 -13.30 11.90
N GLU A 321 13.39 -14.22 12.40
CA GLU A 321 12.19 -13.86 13.17
C GLU A 321 12.50 -13.02 14.42
N LYS A 322 13.63 -13.30 15.10
CA LYS A 322 14.11 -12.49 16.23
C LYS A 322 14.40 -11.05 15.80
N VAL A 323 15.04 -10.87 14.65
CA VAL A 323 15.40 -9.55 14.10
C VAL A 323 14.16 -8.78 13.70
N HIS A 324 13.26 -9.44 12.97
CA HIS A 324 11.97 -8.88 12.59
C HIS A 324 11.21 -8.39 13.83
N ARG A 325 11.10 -9.22 14.87
CA ARG A 325 10.44 -8.85 16.12
C ARG A 325 11.10 -7.64 16.78
N ASN A 326 12.42 -7.67 16.97
CA ASN A 326 13.12 -6.61 17.67
C ASN A 326 13.05 -5.26 16.93
N ILE A 327 13.12 -5.26 15.59
CA ILE A 327 12.95 -4.04 14.79
C ILE A 327 11.51 -3.52 14.90
N GLY A 328 10.52 -4.41 14.83
CA GLY A 328 9.12 -4.03 15.04
C GLY A 328 8.87 -3.44 16.43
N ASP A 329 9.42 -4.05 17.48
CA ASP A 329 9.31 -3.57 18.87
C ASP A 329 10.02 -2.23 19.06
N PHE A 330 11.18 -2.03 18.42
CA PHE A 330 11.88 -0.76 18.40
C PHE A 330 11.00 0.36 17.83
N PHE A 331 10.39 0.16 16.65
CA PHE A 331 9.53 1.16 16.03
C PHE A 331 8.20 1.37 16.78
N ARG A 332 7.60 0.31 17.34
CA ARG A 332 6.43 0.43 18.23
C ARG A 332 6.74 1.25 19.48
N LYS A 333 7.91 1.06 20.09
CA LYS A 333 8.35 1.85 21.24
C LYS A 333 8.59 3.33 20.86
N LEU A 334 9.06 3.58 19.64
CA LEU A 334 9.35 4.93 19.15
C LEU A 334 8.09 5.73 18.78
N TRP A 335 7.17 5.13 18.02
CA TRP A 335 6.01 5.83 17.44
C TRP A 335 4.66 5.46 18.06
N GLY A 336 4.64 4.51 19.00
CA GLY A 336 3.46 4.16 19.76
C GLY A 336 2.39 3.39 18.96
N PRO A 337 1.09 3.59 19.27
CA PRO A 337 0.00 2.76 18.75
C PRO A 337 -0.21 2.80 17.23
N TYR A 338 0.36 3.80 16.54
CA TYR A 338 0.28 3.91 15.07
C TYR A 338 1.65 3.74 14.41
N ALA A 339 2.55 2.97 15.01
CA ALA A 339 3.90 2.76 14.48
C ALA A 339 3.92 2.17 13.06
N GLY A 340 2.96 1.34 12.69
CA GLY A 340 2.83 0.81 11.32
C GLY A 340 2.54 1.90 10.28
N TRP A 341 1.81 2.95 10.68
CA TRP A 341 1.52 4.09 9.83
C TRP A 341 2.77 4.96 9.65
N ALA A 342 3.46 5.31 10.74
CA ALA A 342 4.73 6.06 10.70
C ALA A 342 5.78 5.34 9.83
N HIS A 343 5.95 4.04 10.06
CA HIS A 343 6.81 3.17 9.27
C HIS A 343 6.51 3.28 7.76
N SER A 344 5.23 3.31 7.37
CA SER A 344 4.83 3.35 5.96
C SER A 344 5.18 4.66 5.27
N VAL A 345 5.29 5.77 6.01
CA VAL A 345 5.84 7.04 5.49
C VAL A 345 7.31 6.86 5.12
N LEU A 346 8.11 6.25 5.99
CA LEU A 346 9.53 6.01 5.72
C LEU A 346 9.74 5.01 4.58
N PHE A 347 8.93 3.95 4.55
CA PHE A 347 8.94 2.98 3.46
C PHE A 347 8.62 3.65 2.13
N CYS A 348 7.55 4.45 2.06
CA CYS A 348 7.21 5.25 0.89
C CYS A 348 8.40 6.12 0.45
N ALA A 349 9.04 6.81 1.40
CA ALA A 349 10.18 7.66 1.12
C ALA A 349 11.43 6.91 0.61
N ASP A 350 11.58 5.62 0.92
CA ASP A 350 12.72 4.80 0.47
C ASP A 350 12.52 4.22 -0.95
N LEU A 351 11.29 4.20 -1.46
CA LEU A 351 11.00 3.69 -2.80
C LEU A 351 11.72 4.51 -3.87
N LYS A 352 12.42 3.80 -4.78
CA LYS A 352 13.14 4.41 -5.91
C LYS A 352 12.29 5.40 -6.72
N LYS A 353 10.99 5.10 -6.89
CA LYS A 353 10.04 5.94 -7.62
C LYS A 353 9.94 7.38 -7.07
N PHE A 354 10.20 7.57 -5.77
CA PHE A 354 10.03 8.85 -5.10
C PHE A 354 11.35 9.50 -4.68
N GLN A 355 12.50 8.97 -5.11
CA GLN A 355 13.81 9.54 -4.78
C GLN A 355 13.97 10.97 -5.33
N SER A 356 13.39 11.28 -6.49
CA SER A 356 13.41 12.62 -7.07
C SER A 356 12.76 13.68 -6.19
N LEU A 357 11.76 13.33 -5.36
CA LEU A 357 11.15 14.25 -4.40
C LEU A 357 12.14 14.67 -3.30
N LYS A 358 12.98 13.73 -2.85
CA LYS A 358 14.06 14.03 -1.89
C LYS A 358 15.13 14.92 -2.52
N GLU A 359 15.49 14.65 -3.77
CA GLU A 359 16.48 15.43 -4.51
C GLU A 359 16.00 16.87 -4.74
N MET A 360 14.78 17.06 -5.23
CA MET A 360 14.19 18.39 -5.45
C MET A 360 14.05 19.20 -4.15
N ALA A 361 13.66 18.55 -3.04
CA ALA A 361 13.60 19.20 -1.74
C ALA A 361 14.98 19.65 -1.24
N CYS A 362 16.04 18.89 -1.52
CA CYS A 362 17.42 19.25 -1.19
C CYS A 362 17.90 20.49 -1.99
N PHE A 363 17.49 20.63 -3.26
CA PHE A 363 17.78 21.81 -4.08
C PHE A 363 17.05 23.08 -3.61
N ASN A 364 15.85 22.93 -3.06
CA ASN A 364 15.00 24.06 -2.63
C ASN A 364 15.25 24.49 -1.17
N GLN A 365 16.12 23.80 -0.43
CA GLN A 365 16.62 24.34 0.83
C GLN A 365 17.59 25.48 0.50
N PRO A 366 17.41 26.70 1.04
CA PRO A 366 18.46 27.70 0.96
C PRO A 366 19.70 27.04 1.56
N LYS A 367 20.81 27.00 0.80
CA LYS A 367 22.12 26.66 1.34
C LYS A 367 22.29 27.50 2.59
N LYS A 368 22.07 26.93 3.76
CA LYS A 368 22.41 27.59 5.01
C LYS A 368 23.89 27.92 4.88
N GLU A 369 24.19 29.18 5.10
CA GLU A 369 25.53 29.76 5.18
C GLU A 369 26.31 29.11 6.34
N GLU A 370 26.60 27.81 6.24
CA GLU A 370 27.49 27.09 7.17
C GLU A 370 28.89 26.92 6.56
N GLU A 371 29.08 27.20 5.26
CA GLU A 371 30.40 27.21 4.62
C GLU A 371 31.17 28.54 4.75
N GLU A 372 30.53 29.65 5.14
CA GLU A 372 31.24 30.93 5.39
C GLU A 372 31.74 31.09 6.83
N GLU A 373 31.09 30.50 7.84
CA GLU A 373 31.59 30.55 9.22
C GLU A 373 32.82 29.66 9.46
N GLU A 374 32.97 28.54 8.74
CA GLU A 374 34.16 27.70 8.90
C GLU A 374 35.40 28.31 8.20
N LYS A 375 35.19 29.03 7.10
CA LYS A 375 36.25 29.84 6.46
C LYS A 375 36.60 31.08 7.28
N SER A 376 35.64 31.75 7.92
CA SER A 376 35.93 32.91 8.78
C SER A 376 36.66 32.49 10.06
N ARG A 377 36.32 31.34 10.67
CA ARG A 377 37.04 30.79 11.84
C ARG A 377 38.46 30.35 11.50
N LYS A 378 38.69 29.69 10.35
CA LYS A 378 40.05 29.32 9.90
C LYS A 378 40.91 30.54 9.54
N THR A 379 40.31 31.64 9.09
CA THR A 379 41.04 32.88 8.78
C THR A 379 41.35 33.71 10.03
N LYS A 380 40.50 33.64 11.07
CA LYS A 380 40.73 34.32 12.36
C LYS A 380 41.82 33.65 13.20
N ILE A 381 41.84 32.31 13.24
CA ILE A 381 42.86 31.54 13.97
C ILE A 381 44.25 31.76 13.34
N LYS A 382 44.34 31.94 12.01
CA LYS A 382 45.62 32.20 11.32
C LYS A 382 46.15 33.63 11.54
N ARG A 383 45.29 34.61 11.82
CA ARG A 383 45.69 36.00 12.09
C ARG A 383 46.11 36.24 13.55
N GLU A 384 45.65 35.42 14.49
CA GLU A 384 46.06 35.54 15.91
C GLU A 384 47.42 34.88 16.19
N THR A 385 47.85 33.91 15.38
CA THR A 385 49.17 33.25 15.52
C THR A 385 50.36 34.02 14.92
N ASP A 386 50.12 35.02 14.07
CA ASP A 386 51.18 35.83 13.44
C ASP A 386 51.51 37.13 14.22
N GLY A 387 50.93 37.32 15.41
CA GLY A 387 50.96 38.59 16.16
C GLY A 387 51.79 38.66 17.44
N HIS A 388 52.52 37.61 17.84
CA HIS A 388 53.37 37.66 19.04
C HIS A 388 54.76 37.06 18.78
N GLY A 389 55.67 37.92 18.32
CA GLY A 389 57.09 37.68 18.46
C GLY A 389 57.54 38.02 19.88
N ILE A 390 57.91 37.01 20.67
CA ILE A 390 58.90 37.18 21.74
C ILE A 390 59.99 36.14 21.56
N ASN A 391 61.19 36.68 21.42
CA ASN A 391 62.47 36.07 21.17
C ASN A 391 63.02 35.43 22.46
N MET A 392 63.40 34.14 22.44
CA MET A 392 64.47 33.62 23.29
C MET A 392 65.18 32.46 22.60
N LYS A 393 66.47 32.66 22.33
CA LYS A 393 67.45 31.65 21.92
C LYS A 393 67.89 30.82 23.14
N SER A 394 68.08 29.51 22.97
CA SER A 394 69.30 28.81 23.42
C SER A 394 69.39 27.41 22.81
N GLU A 395 70.63 26.94 22.68
CA GLU A 395 71.17 25.92 21.78
C GLU A 395 71.03 24.45 22.23
N ASN A 396 71.47 23.57 21.31
CA ASN A 396 72.03 22.22 21.46
C ASN A 396 71.05 21.04 21.57
N GLN A 397 71.26 19.87 20.95
CA GLN A 397 72.41 19.32 20.25
C GLN A 397 71.97 18.15 19.33
N LYS A 398 72.77 17.93 18.27
CA LYS A 398 72.73 16.82 17.30
C LYS A 398 72.79 15.43 17.95
N LYS A 399 72.18 14.42 17.29
CA LYS A 399 72.91 13.26 16.73
C LYS A 399 72.05 12.40 15.80
N ALA A 400 72.60 12.17 14.61
CA ALA A 400 72.16 11.24 13.58
C ALA A 400 72.89 9.89 13.73
N LYS A 401 72.27 8.80 13.24
CA LYS A 401 72.88 7.56 12.71
C LYS A 401 71.79 6.89 11.85
N MET A 402 71.87 7.00 10.52
CA MET A 402 72.48 6.06 9.56
C MET A 402 71.87 4.65 9.57
N GLY A 403 71.40 4.23 8.40
CA GLY A 403 70.68 2.97 8.16
C GLY A 403 71.58 1.81 7.76
N VAL A 404 70.96 0.76 7.21
CA VAL A 404 71.42 -0.14 6.13
C VAL A 404 70.26 -1.09 5.78
N LYS A 405 70.05 -1.26 4.48
CA LYS A 405 69.23 -2.28 3.82
C LYS A 405 69.91 -3.64 3.92
N GLU A 406 69.14 -4.72 4.08
CA GLU A 406 69.53 -6.03 3.53
C GLU A 406 68.29 -6.74 2.97
N GLU A 407 68.27 -6.89 1.64
CA GLU A 407 67.57 -7.96 0.93
C GLU A 407 68.39 -9.25 1.08
N ARG A 408 67.73 -10.39 1.31
CA ARG A 408 68.19 -11.67 0.74
C ARG A 408 67.04 -12.67 0.61
N THR A 409 66.82 -13.02 -0.65
CA THR A 409 66.11 -14.16 -1.19
C THR A 409 66.64 -15.48 -0.66
N LEU A 410 65.75 -16.40 -0.30
CA LEU A 410 65.69 -17.79 -0.79
C LEU A 410 64.32 -18.38 -0.46
#